data_AF-A0A7K8PBD5-F1
#
_entry.id   AF-A0A7K8PBD5-F1
#
_cell.length_a   1.000
_cell.length_b   1.000
_cell.length_c   1.000
_cell.angle_alpha   90.00
_cell.angle_beta   90.00
_cell.angle_gamma   90.00
#
_symmetry.space_group_name_H-M   'P 1'
#
loop_
_entity.id
_entity.type
_entity.pdbx_description
1 polymer ?
#
loop_
_entity_poly.entity_id
_entity_poly.type
_entity_poly.pdbx_seq_one_letter_code
_entity_poly.pdbx_strand_id
1 'polypeptide(L)'
;VVADAITEAVEEKFFQGILQPQLLQMSELTVLSATAMLTGTVRQIRAPPLLHRLIFFLLGPDRHPETPGDTPHPLRTQLIDRCNHLSDEISLASLRLFEELLRKPHEHVAHSLALRNLEARGYLQRGPPVPDERGPPEPDPDEDGLDLEEDPYFTDGFPDAGFGTAKKPPPGSAPLGKGQVSEVVSR
;
A
#
# COMPACT_ATOMS: atom_id res chain seq x y z
N VAL A 1 7.44 -29.61 -13.27
CA VAL A 1 8.78 -30.12 -13.70
C VAL A 1 9.50 -29.14 -14.60
N VAL A 2 9.05 -28.88 -15.84
CA VAL A 2 9.79 -27.94 -16.73
C VAL A 2 9.72 -26.50 -16.24
N ALA A 3 8.54 -26.01 -15.83
CA ALA A 3 8.38 -24.66 -15.30
C ALA A 3 9.21 -24.43 -14.02
N ASP A 4 9.31 -25.45 -13.16
CA ASP A 4 10.09 -25.38 -11.92
C ASP A 4 11.58 -25.33 -12.22
N ALA A 5 12.08 -26.20 -13.11
CA ALA A 5 13.47 -26.20 -13.55
C ALA A 5 13.87 -24.87 -14.23
N ILE A 6 12.98 -24.28 -15.03
CA ILE A 6 13.20 -22.96 -15.63
C ILE A 6 13.27 -21.89 -14.54
N THR A 7 12.36 -21.91 -13.58
CA THR A 7 12.30 -20.91 -12.50
C THR A 7 13.55 -20.98 -11.62
N GLU A 8 13.99 -22.19 -11.28
CA GLU A 8 15.24 -22.45 -10.55
C GLU A 8 16.46 -21.95 -11.32
N ALA A 9 16.55 -22.28 -12.61
CA ALA A 9 17.64 -21.80 -13.46
C ALA A 9 17.67 -20.27 -13.57
N VAL A 10 16.50 -19.61 -13.64
CA VAL A 10 16.42 -18.14 -13.67
C VAL A 10 16.86 -17.55 -12.34
N GLU A 11 16.47 -18.14 -11.20
CA GLU A 11 16.98 -17.67 -9.91
C GLU A 11 18.51 -17.75 -9.85
N GLU A 12 19.07 -18.93 -10.12
CA GLU A 12 20.52 -19.14 -9.95
C GLU A 12 21.32 -18.27 -10.92
N LYS A 13 20.95 -18.28 -12.20
CA LYS A 13 21.75 -17.64 -13.25
C LYS A 13 21.51 -16.15 -13.33
N PHE A 14 20.28 -15.70 -13.16
CA PHE A 14 19.93 -14.29 -13.35
C PHE A 14 19.77 -13.55 -12.04
N PHE A 15 18.94 -14.04 -11.10
CA PHE A 15 18.72 -13.31 -9.84
C PHE A 15 19.99 -13.27 -8.98
N GLN A 16 20.54 -14.44 -8.65
CA GLN A 16 21.73 -14.56 -7.79
C GLN A 16 23.02 -14.28 -8.57
N GLY A 17 23.15 -14.83 -9.78
CA GLY A 17 24.38 -14.72 -10.57
C GLY A 17 24.66 -13.33 -11.15
N ILE A 18 23.61 -12.54 -11.46
CA ILE A 18 23.76 -11.26 -12.17
C ILE A 18 23.16 -10.10 -11.37
N LEU A 19 21.89 -10.18 -10.98
CA LEU A 19 21.21 -9.06 -10.34
C LEU A 19 21.75 -8.79 -8.93
N GLN A 20 21.92 -9.82 -8.11
CA GLN A 20 22.39 -9.65 -6.73
C GLN A 20 23.71 -8.88 -6.61
N PRO A 21 24.80 -9.23 -7.33
CA PRO A 21 26.05 -8.48 -7.19
C PRO A 21 25.92 -7.03 -7.69
N GLN A 22 25.16 -6.80 -8.76
CA GLN A 22 24.94 -5.44 -9.28
C GLN A 22 24.10 -4.60 -8.31
N LEU A 23 23.07 -5.20 -7.71
CA LEU A 23 22.26 -4.56 -6.69
C LEU A 23 23.09 -4.31 -5.44
N LEU A 24 24.01 -5.18 -5.05
CA LEU A 24 24.85 -4.98 -3.85
C LEU A 24 26.01 -4.00 -4.06
N GLN A 25 26.28 -3.57 -5.29
CA GLN A 25 27.37 -2.65 -5.62
C GLN A 25 27.10 -1.21 -5.13
N MET A 26 28.17 -0.42 -4.99
CA MET A 26 28.13 0.98 -4.52
C MET A 26 28.28 2.02 -5.63
N SER A 27 28.43 1.59 -6.89
CA SER A 27 28.51 2.50 -8.03
C SER A 27 27.12 3.02 -8.41
N GLU A 28 26.93 4.34 -8.40
CA GLU A 28 25.65 4.98 -8.72
C GLU A 28 25.08 4.51 -10.07
N LEU A 29 25.87 4.55 -11.14
CA LEU A 29 25.45 4.08 -12.47
C LEU A 29 24.99 2.62 -12.44
N THR A 30 25.71 1.76 -11.72
CA THR A 30 25.37 0.33 -11.63
C THR A 30 24.09 0.14 -10.83
N VAL A 31 23.94 0.84 -9.71
CA VAL A 31 22.75 0.81 -8.87
C VAL A 31 21.52 1.27 -9.65
N LEU A 32 21.60 2.40 -10.36
CA LEU A 32 20.49 2.93 -11.15
C LEU A 32 20.11 1.98 -12.29
N SER A 33 21.10 1.47 -13.03
CA SER A 33 20.86 0.52 -14.12
C SER A 33 20.25 -0.79 -13.62
N ALA A 34 20.82 -1.38 -12.56
CA ALA A 34 20.33 -2.62 -11.97
C ALA A 34 18.91 -2.46 -11.39
N THR A 35 18.64 -1.34 -10.72
CA THR A 35 17.32 -1.03 -10.17
C THR A 35 16.30 -0.83 -11.28
N ALA A 36 16.66 -0.15 -12.38
CA ALA A 36 15.79 0.01 -13.54
C ALA A 36 15.48 -1.32 -14.23
N MET A 37 16.50 -2.18 -14.43
CA MET A 37 16.31 -3.53 -14.96
C MET A 37 15.41 -4.37 -14.06
N LEU A 38 15.65 -4.33 -12.75
CA LEU A 38 14.84 -5.05 -11.76
C LEU A 38 13.39 -4.55 -11.78
N THR A 39 13.17 -3.23 -11.82
CA THR A 39 11.84 -2.62 -11.92
C THR A 39 11.12 -3.10 -13.18
N GLY A 40 11.81 -3.11 -14.33
CA GLY A 40 11.26 -3.64 -15.58
C GLY A 40 10.94 -5.13 -15.49
N THR A 41 11.80 -5.91 -14.83
CA THR A 41 11.63 -7.35 -14.61
C THR A 41 10.41 -7.63 -13.74
N VAL A 42 10.29 -6.96 -12.59
CA VAL A 42 9.12 -7.03 -11.72
C VAL A 42 7.87 -6.73 -12.55
N ARG A 43 7.83 -5.62 -13.27
CA ARG A 43 6.67 -5.23 -14.09
C ARG A 43 6.26 -6.31 -15.10
N GLN A 44 7.23 -6.92 -15.78
CA GLN A 44 6.97 -7.88 -16.87
C GLN A 44 6.63 -9.30 -16.41
N ILE A 45 7.10 -9.74 -15.24
CA ILE A 45 6.81 -11.10 -14.78
C ILE A 45 5.32 -11.26 -14.49
N ARG A 46 4.71 -12.21 -15.21
CA ARG A 46 3.33 -12.66 -15.06
C ARG A 46 3.20 -14.10 -14.56
N ALA A 47 4.26 -14.91 -14.70
CA ALA A 47 4.26 -16.29 -14.25
C ALA A 47 4.31 -16.35 -12.71
N PRO A 48 3.29 -16.91 -12.04
CA PRO A 48 3.25 -16.99 -10.58
C PRO A 48 4.47 -17.64 -9.91
N PRO A 49 5.01 -18.79 -10.40
CA PRO A 49 6.17 -19.40 -9.75
C PRO A 49 7.43 -18.54 -9.83
N LEU A 50 7.62 -17.86 -10.97
CA LEU A 50 8.75 -16.95 -11.15
C LEU A 50 8.62 -15.67 -10.31
N LEU A 51 7.40 -15.13 -10.20
CA LEU A 51 7.12 -13.99 -9.34
C LEU A 51 7.39 -14.31 -7.88
N HIS A 52 6.92 -15.47 -7.42
CA HIS A 52 7.18 -15.96 -6.07
C HIS A 52 8.69 -16.02 -5.81
N ARG A 53 9.43 -16.63 -6.72
CA ARG A 53 10.88 -16.78 -6.58
C ARG A 53 11.61 -15.43 -6.55
N LEU A 54 11.22 -14.48 -7.41
CA LEU A 54 11.75 -13.12 -7.40
C LEU A 54 11.47 -12.39 -6.08
N ILE A 55 10.26 -12.50 -5.55
CA ILE A 55 9.88 -11.82 -4.30
C ILE A 55 10.69 -12.36 -3.13
N PHE A 56 10.87 -13.68 -3.05
CA PHE A 56 11.69 -14.31 -2.01
C PHE A 56 13.16 -13.95 -2.15
N PHE A 57 13.66 -13.85 -3.38
CA PHE A 57 15.00 -13.34 -3.65
C PHE A 57 15.19 -11.90 -3.14
N LEU A 58 14.22 -11.00 -3.36
CA LEU A 58 14.34 -9.58 -2.98
C LEU A 58 14.08 -9.33 -1.49
N LEU A 59 13.06 -9.97 -0.93
CA LEU A 59 12.54 -9.66 0.40
C LEU A 59 12.93 -10.71 1.46
N GLY A 60 13.46 -11.85 1.05
CA GLY A 60 13.75 -12.99 1.92
C GLY A 60 12.51 -13.85 2.19
N PRO A 61 12.68 -15.12 2.61
CA PRO A 61 11.56 -16.02 2.92
C PRO A 61 10.89 -15.72 4.27
N ASP A 62 11.60 -15.06 5.18
CA ASP A 62 11.18 -14.95 6.57
C ASP A 62 10.02 -13.98 6.77
N ARG A 63 8.98 -14.48 7.44
CA ARG A 63 7.78 -13.71 7.84
C ARG A 63 7.79 -13.27 9.30
N HIS A 64 8.79 -13.70 10.06
CA HIS A 64 8.91 -13.40 11.50
C HIS A 64 9.26 -11.93 11.73
N PRO A 65 8.75 -11.30 12.80
CA PRO A 65 9.12 -9.94 13.17
C PRO A 65 10.63 -9.74 13.25
N GLU A 66 11.15 -8.60 12.76
CA GLU A 66 12.58 -8.30 12.92
C GLU A 66 12.87 -7.97 14.39
N THR A 67 13.75 -8.76 15.02
CA THR A 67 14.20 -8.51 16.38
C THR A 67 15.62 -7.91 16.40
N PRO A 68 15.97 -7.11 17.43
CA PRO A 68 17.33 -6.60 17.58
C PRO A 68 18.32 -7.76 17.72
N GLY A 69 19.20 -7.93 16.72
CA GLY A 69 20.19 -9.01 16.67
C GLY A 69 20.00 -10.01 15.52
N ASP A 70 18.85 -9.98 14.84
CA ASP A 70 18.65 -10.78 13.64
C ASP A 70 19.50 -10.27 12.47
N THR A 71 20.05 -11.19 11.69
CA THR A 71 20.74 -10.87 10.43
C THR A 71 19.69 -10.55 9.37
N PRO A 72 19.52 -9.29 8.94
CA PRO A 72 18.46 -8.97 8.02
C PRO A 72 18.80 -9.44 6.61
N HIS A 73 17.78 -9.64 5.78
CA HIS A 73 17.99 -10.03 4.38
C HIS A 73 18.74 -8.91 3.64
N PRO A 74 19.95 -9.16 3.10
CA PRO A 74 20.86 -8.09 2.67
C PRO A 74 20.27 -7.22 1.56
N LEU A 75 19.58 -7.84 0.59
CA LEU A 75 18.93 -7.09 -0.49
C LEU A 75 17.77 -6.25 0.02
N ARG A 76 16.96 -6.78 0.95
CA ARG A 76 15.83 -6.03 1.54
C ARG A 76 16.34 -4.80 2.27
N THR A 77 17.32 -4.97 3.15
CA THR A 77 17.92 -3.85 3.91
C THR A 77 18.49 -2.81 2.97
N GLN A 78 19.29 -3.23 2.00
CA GLN A 78 19.93 -2.28 1.08
C GLN A 78 18.91 -1.53 0.20
N LEU A 79 17.87 -2.21 -0.30
CA LEU A 79 16.84 -1.55 -1.10
C LEU A 79 16.05 -0.53 -0.26
N ILE A 80 15.76 -0.85 1.01
CA ILE A 80 15.09 0.07 1.94
C ILE A 80 15.99 1.28 2.24
N ASP A 81 17.29 1.05 2.53
CA ASP A 81 18.24 2.13 2.81
C ASP A 81 18.35 3.10 1.62
N ARG A 82 18.27 2.56 0.39
CA ARG A 82 18.31 3.37 -0.82
C ARG A 82 17.10 4.27 -1.02
N CYS A 83 15.96 4.01 -0.39
CA CYS A 83 14.81 4.91 -0.45
C CYS A 83 15.09 6.26 0.22
N ASN A 84 16.11 6.35 1.08
CA ASN A 84 16.54 7.57 1.75
C ASN A 84 18.02 7.86 1.45
N HIS A 85 18.43 7.67 0.20
CA HIS A 85 19.78 7.93 -0.27
C HIS A 85 20.00 9.43 -0.53
N LEU A 86 21.26 9.89 -0.41
CA LEU A 86 21.65 11.29 -0.68
C LEU A 86 21.45 11.72 -2.15
N SER A 87 21.42 10.76 -3.07
CA SER A 87 21.11 10.98 -4.49
C SER A 87 19.63 10.74 -4.70
N ASP A 88 18.91 11.80 -5.07
CA ASP A 88 17.47 11.76 -5.32
C ASP A 88 17.11 10.76 -6.44
N GLU A 89 18.01 10.58 -7.41
CA GLU A 89 17.82 9.62 -8.50
C GLU A 89 17.77 8.18 -7.99
N ILE A 90 18.67 7.82 -7.06
CA ILE A 90 18.70 6.49 -6.43
C ILE A 90 17.46 6.29 -5.56
N SER A 91 17.10 7.31 -4.77
CA SER A 91 15.91 7.27 -3.92
C SER A 91 14.64 7.08 -4.74
N LEU A 92 14.46 7.87 -5.81
CA LEU A 92 13.31 7.79 -6.69
C LEU A 92 13.26 6.45 -7.46
N ALA A 93 14.40 5.97 -7.98
CA ALA A 93 14.46 4.69 -8.67
C ALA A 93 14.07 3.53 -7.74
N SER A 94 14.52 3.57 -6.49
CA SER A 94 14.21 2.55 -5.48
C SER A 94 12.74 2.61 -5.06
N LEU A 95 12.17 3.80 -4.86
CA LEU A 95 10.75 3.98 -4.57
C LEU A 95 9.86 3.45 -5.70
N ARG A 96 10.21 3.70 -6.97
CA ARG A 96 9.50 3.15 -8.14
C ARG A 96 9.55 1.63 -8.19
N LEU A 97 10.67 1.03 -7.80
CA LEU A 97 10.75 -0.44 -7.67
C LEU A 97 9.75 -0.96 -6.64
N PHE A 98 9.69 -0.36 -5.45
CA PHE A 98 8.72 -0.76 -4.42
C PHE A 98 7.27 -0.54 -4.84
N GLU A 99 7.00 0.54 -5.57
CA GLU A 99 5.70 0.80 -6.17
C GLU A 99 5.28 -0.34 -7.12
N GLU A 100 6.19 -0.80 -7.98
CA GLU A 100 5.94 -1.96 -8.86
C GLU A 100 5.78 -3.27 -8.10
N LEU A 101 6.50 -3.47 -6.99
CA LEU A 101 6.35 -4.64 -6.14
C LEU A 101 4.97 -4.65 -5.46
N LEU A 102 4.54 -3.52 -4.91
CA LEU A 102 3.24 -3.37 -4.23
C LEU A 102 2.05 -3.56 -5.17
N ARG A 103 2.22 -3.30 -6.47
CA ARG A 103 1.23 -3.61 -7.51
C ARG A 103 1.06 -5.11 -7.77
N LYS A 104 1.97 -5.97 -7.29
CA LYS A 104 1.88 -7.41 -7.53
C LYS A 104 0.88 -8.06 -6.58
N PRO A 105 0.01 -8.96 -7.06
CA PRO A 105 -0.94 -9.69 -6.23
C PRO A 105 -0.23 -10.81 -5.47
N HIS A 106 0.67 -10.45 -4.56
CA HIS A 106 1.46 -11.39 -3.77
C HIS A 106 1.59 -10.91 -2.32
N GLU A 107 0.87 -11.59 -1.42
CA GLU A 107 0.74 -11.25 0.00
C GLU A 107 2.08 -10.97 0.70
N HIS A 108 3.12 -11.78 0.39
CA HIS A 108 4.44 -11.64 1.02
C HIS A 108 5.07 -10.25 0.85
N VAL A 109 4.71 -9.51 -0.20
CA VAL A 109 5.24 -8.15 -0.42
C VAL A 109 4.75 -7.22 0.69
N ALA A 110 3.42 -7.13 0.87
CA ALA A 110 2.84 -6.28 1.91
C ALA A 110 3.22 -6.79 3.31
N HIS A 111 3.28 -8.12 3.50
CA HIS A 111 3.70 -8.71 4.75
C HIS A 111 5.13 -8.32 5.12
N SER A 112 6.09 -8.54 4.21
CA SER A 112 7.50 -8.29 4.49
C SER A 112 7.84 -6.81 4.59
N LEU A 113 7.13 -5.92 3.88
CA LEU A 113 7.44 -4.49 3.89
C LEU A 113 6.74 -3.73 5.02
N ALA A 114 5.55 -4.16 5.43
CA ALA A 114 4.74 -3.44 6.42
C ALA A 114 4.35 -4.32 7.61
N LEU A 115 3.62 -5.42 7.37
CA LEU A 115 2.90 -6.11 8.45
C LEU A 115 3.79 -6.82 9.45
N ARG A 116 4.90 -7.41 8.99
CA ARG A 116 5.85 -8.18 9.80
C ARG A 116 6.31 -7.45 11.07
N ASN A 117 6.51 -6.13 10.98
CA ASN A 117 6.97 -5.32 12.09
C ASN A 117 5.82 -4.63 12.85
N LEU A 118 4.60 -4.60 12.30
CA LEU A 118 3.42 -4.05 12.95
C LEU A 118 2.75 -5.06 13.89
N GLU A 119 2.70 -6.33 13.51
CA GLU A 119 2.10 -7.41 14.31
C GLU A 119 2.79 -7.56 15.67
N ALA A 120 4.12 -7.55 15.70
CA ALA A 120 4.89 -7.67 16.94
C ALA A 120 4.78 -6.45 17.85
N ARG A 121 4.52 -5.27 17.29
CA ARG A 121 4.43 -4.02 18.06
C ARG A 121 3.06 -3.79 18.67
N GLY A 122 2.11 -4.71 18.47
CA GLY A 122 0.80 -4.66 19.12
C GLY A 122 -0.07 -3.48 18.70
N TYR A 123 0.20 -2.81 17.58
CA TYR A 123 -0.63 -1.69 17.11
C TYR A 123 -2.08 -2.10 16.80
N LEU A 124 -2.33 -3.40 16.63
CA LEU A 124 -3.66 -3.98 16.44
C LEU A 124 -4.28 -4.52 17.74
N GLN A 125 -3.54 -4.56 18.86
CA GLN A 125 -4.16 -4.78 20.16
C GLN A 125 -4.96 -3.54 20.49
N ARG A 126 -6.27 -3.62 20.21
CA ARG A 126 -7.26 -2.74 20.83
C ARG A 126 -6.91 -2.70 22.31
N GLY A 127 -6.61 -1.51 22.83
CA GLY A 127 -6.24 -1.32 24.23
C GLY A 127 -7.21 -2.09 25.14
N PRO A 128 -6.79 -2.46 26.35
CA PRO A 128 -7.65 -3.14 27.30
C PRO A 128 -9.00 -2.44 27.31
N PRO A 129 -10.14 -3.16 27.27
CA PRO A 129 -11.44 -2.52 27.33
C PRO A 129 -11.37 -1.60 28.53
N VAL A 130 -11.36 -0.28 28.27
CA VAL A 130 -11.57 0.70 29.32
C VAL A 130 -12.85 0.21 29.98
N PRO A 131 -12.81 -0.18 31.27
CA PRO A 131 -14.03 -0.55 31.95
C PRO A 131 -15.00 0.58 31.64
N ASP A 132 -16.18 0.25 31.12
CA ASP A 132 -17.27 1.20 31.09
C ASP A 132 -17.36 1.75 32.52
N GLU A 133 -16.83 2.95 32.76
CA GLU A 133 -17.34 3.86 33.80
C GLU A 133 -18.67 4.44 33.32
N ARG A 134 -19.43 3.67 32.53
CA ARG A 134 -20.85 3.86 32.41
C ARG A 134 -21.46 3.23 33.64
N GLY A 135 -21.55 4.06 34.69
CA GLY A 135 -22.48 3.83 35.78
C GLY A 135 -23.89 3.51 35.23
N PRO A 136 -24.77 2.94 36.07
CA PRO A 136 -26.14 2.62 35.67
C PRO A 136 -26.81 3.84 35.00
N PRO A 137 -27.69 3.64 34.01
CA PRO A 137 -28.27 4.73 33.25
C PRO A 137 -29.01 5.67 34.19
N GLU A 138 -28.48 6.88 34.37
CA GLU A 138 -29.19 7.94 35.06
C GLU A 138 -30.38 8.35 34.20
N PRO A 139 -31.57 8.56 34.80
CA PRO A 139 -32.75 8.98 34.06
C PRO A 139 -32.50 10.38 33.46
N ASP A 140 -32.86 10.53 32.19
CA ASP A 140 -32.73 11.78 31.42
C ASP A 140 -33.26 12.99 32.21
N PRO A 141 -32.43 13.99 32.52
CA PRO A 141 -32.91 15.30 32.91
C PRO A 141 -33.30 16.06 31.64
N ASP A 142 -34.49 16.65 31.71
CA ASP A 142 -35.22 17.37 30.67
C ASP A 142 -34.34 18.24 29.74
N GLU A 143 -34.66 18.22 28.43
CA GLU A 143 -34.12 19.12 27.41
C GLU A 143 -34.53 20.57 27.70
N ASP A 144 -33.81 21.25 28.59
CA ASP A 144 -33.84 22.70 28.72
C ASP A 144 -32.52 23.30 28.22
N GLY A 145 -32.55 23.79 26.98
CA GLY A 145 -31.75 24.88 26.43
C GLY A 145 -30.27 24.96 26.82
N LEU A 146 -29.43 24.12 26.22
CA LEU A 146 -28.00 24.42 26.14
C LEU A 146 -27.76 25.33 24.94
N ASP A 147 -27.74 26.65 25.19
CA ASP A 147 -27.10 27.62 24.29
C ASP A 147 -25.62 27.24 24.17
N LEU A 148 -25.29 26.50 23.12
CA LEU A 148 -23.92 26.24 22.72
C LEU A 148 -23.41 27.50 22.02
N GLU A 149 -22.58 28.27 22.71
CA GLU A 149 -21.85 29.40 22.12
C GLU A 149 -21.06 28.89 20.90
N GLU A 150 -21.36 29.42 19.71
CA GLU A 150 -20.67 29.07 18.47
C GLU A 150 -19.21 29.53 18.54
N ASP A 151 -18.28 28.58 18.33
CA ASP A 151 -16.84 28.85 18.32
C ASP A 151 -16.48 29.80 17.16
N PRO A 152 -15.90 30.99 17.43
CA PRO A 152 -15.57 31.98 16.40
C PRO A 152 -14.47 31.51 15.42
N TYR A 153 -13.85 30.35 15.64
CA TYR A 153 -12.83 29.80 14.76
C TYR A 153 -13.39 28.98 13.59
N PHE A 154 -14.67 28.62 13.60
CA PHE A 154 -15.32 27.82 12.53
C PHE A 154 -16.20 28.63 11.57
N THR A 155 -16.20 29.97 11.68
CA THR A 155 -17.04 30.86 10.86
C THR A 155 -16.51 31.19 9.45
N ASP A 156 -15.48 30.50 8.96
CA ASP A 156 -15.03 30.66 7.57
C ASP A 156 -15.67 29.60 6.68
N GLY A 157 -16.69 30.06 5.94
CA GLY A 157 -17.58 29.27 5.12
C GLY A 157 -16.88 28.32 4.14
N PHE A 158 -17.29 27.05 4.20
CA PHE A 158 -17.08 26.12 3.10
C PHE A 158 -17.87 26.62 1.88
N PRO A 159 -17.24 26.74 0.70
CA PRO A 159 -17.97 27.06 -0.52
C PRO A 159 -18.94 25.92 -0.85
N ASP A 160 -20.18 26.30 -1.13
CA ASP A 160 -21.32 25.47 -1.48
C ASP A 160 -21.01 24.52 -2.66
N ALA A 161 -20.44 23.36 -2.35
CA ALA A 161 -20.38 22.22 -3.24
C ALA A 161 -21.50 21.28 -2.82
N GLY A 162 -22.69 21.51 -3.40
CA GLY A 162 -23.90 20.77 -3.14
C GLY A 162 -23.71 19.26 -3.26
N PHE A 163 -23.53 18.59 -2.13
CA PHE A 163 -23.84 17.17 -1.99
C PHE A 163 -25.34 17.05 -1.71
N GLY A 164 -26.13 17.10 -2.78
CA GLY A 164 -27.55 16.76 -2.75
C GLY A 164 -27.72 15.31 -2.31
N THR A 165 -27.97 15.10 -1.02
CA THR A 165 -28.52 13.83 -0.53
C THR A 165 -29.99 13.77 -0.92
N ALA A 166 -30.31 12.82 -1.78
CA ALA A 166 -31.60 12.61 -2.38
C ALA A 166 -32.72 12.45 -1.33
N LYS A 167 -33.60 13.46 -1.23
CA LYS A 167 -34.93 13.27 -0.64
C LYS A 167 -35.84 12.59 -1.66
N LYS A 168 -36.23 11.36 -1.34
CA LYS A 168 -37.23 10.52 -2.01
C LYS A 168 -38.54 11.31 -2.24
N PRO A 169 -39.11 11.33 -3.47
CA PRO A 169 -40.40 11.99 -3.69
C PRO A 169 -41.57 11.10 -3.25
N PRO A 170 -42.73 11.70 -2.88
CA PRO A 170 -43.93 10.98 -2.45
C PRO A 170 -44.62 10.27 -3.62
N PRO A 171 -45.51 9.29 -3.35
CA PRO A 171 -46.13 8.49 -4.39
C PRO A 171 -47.23 9.28 -5.11
N GLY A 172 -47.22 9.24 -6.43
CA GLY A 172 -48.36 9.64 -7.25
C GLY A 172 -48.11 10.84 -8.14
N SER A 173 -47.49 10.59 -9.29
CA SER A 173 -47.93 11.06 -10.62
C SER A 173 -46.87 10.72 -11.66
N ALA A 174 -47.28 9.95 -12.66
CA ALA A 174 -46.55 9.74 -13.91
C ALA A 174 -47.53 10.06 -15.06
N PRO A 175 -47.07 10.14 -16.32
CA PRO A 175 -45.75 10.48 -16.86
C PRO A 175 -45.85 11.67 -17.85
N LEU A 176 -44.75 12.09 -18.50
CA LEU A 176 -44.67 12.37 -19.96
C LEU A 176 -43.46 13.26 -20.28
N GLY A 177 -42.51 12.76 -21.09
CA GLY A 177 -41.48 13.62 -21.67
C GLY A 177 -40.26 12.86 -22.17
N LYS A 178 -40.32 12.47 -23.45
CA LYS A 178 -39.29 11.71 -24.20
C LYS A 178 -38.02 12.54 -24.41
N GLY A 179 -36.86 11.88 -24.45
CA GLY A 179 -35.60 12.50 -24.91
C GLY A 179 -34.40 11.56 -24.91
N GLN A 180 -34.43 10.50 -25.72
CA GLN A 180 -33.22 9.78 -26.15
C GLN A 180 -32.41 10.65 -27.11
N VAL A 181 -31.08 10.74 -26.95
CA VAL A 181 -30.15 10.88 -28.08
C VAL A 181 -28.86 10.11 -27.79
N SER A 182 -28.45 9.33 -28.78
CA SER A 182 -27.36 8.36 -28.78
C SER A 182 -25.98 8.99 -29.06
N GLU A 183 -24.96 8.31 -28.54
CA GLU A 183 -23.58 8.13 -29.03
C GLU A 183 -23.23 8.68 -30.43
N VAL A 184 -22.10 9.40 -30.54
CA VAL A 184 -21.22 9.31 -31.72
C VAL A 184 -19.75 9.51 -31.35
N VAL A 185 -18.92 8.52 -31.68
CA VAL A 185 -17.45 8.50 -31.68
C VAL A 185 -16.91 9.09 -33.00
N SER A 186 -15.74 9.73 -32.97
CA SER A 186 -14.71 9.88 -34.04
C SER A 186 -14.21 11.33 -34.10
N ARG A 187 -12.92 11.65 -34.27
CA ARG A 187 -11.77 10.92 -34.79
C ARG A 187 -10.49 11.63 -34.34
#